data_AF-C7CN62-F1
#
_entry.id   AF-C7CN62-F1
#
_cell.length_a   1.000
_cell.length_b   1.000
_cell.length_c   1.000
_cell.angle_alpha   90.00
_cell.angle_beta   90.00
_cell.angle_gamma   90.00
#
_symmetry.space_group_name_H-M   'P 1'
#
loop_
_entity.id
_entity.type
_entity.pdbx_description
1 polymer ?
#
loop_
_entity_poly.entity_id
_entity_poly.type
_entity_poly.pdbx_seq_one_letter_code
_entity_poly.pdbx_strand_id
1 'polypeptide(L)'
;MAFAFDTLGYSKTLRAAGISPKQADAHAEAAREFIMHELVTKDDLRTAMELQTLQMTVRLGGIVAAGFAAGFAALAALIKLT
;
A
#
# COMPACT_ATOMS: atom_id res chain seq x y z
N MET A 1 -11.43 -4.98 7.24
CA MET A 1 -11.77 -6.38 7.61
C MET A 1 -10.50 -7.05 8.15
N ALA A 2 -10.47 -7.51 9.41
CA ALA A 2 -9.26 -8.10 9.98
C ALA A 2 -8.99 -9.47 9.34
N PHE A 3 -7.79 -9.69 8.82
CA PHE A 3 -7.35 -11.01 8.36
C PHE A 3 -7.10 -11.87 9.60
N ALA A 4 -8.08 -12.70 9.99
CA ALA A 4 -7.91 -13.66 11.07
C ALA A 4 -7.09 -14.83 10.54
N PHE A 5 -5.86 -14.98 11.02
CA PHE A 5 -5.04 -16.16 10.74
C PHE A 5 -5.73 -17.41 11.31
N ASP A 6 -6.02 -18.38 10.46
CA ASP A 6 -6.62 -19.65 10.88
C ASP A 6 -5.56 -20.58 11.48
N THR A 7 -5.26 -20.34 12.76
CA THR A 7 -4.32 -21.17 13.54
C THR A 7 -4.75 -22.64 13.59
N LEU A 8 -6.05 -22.91 13.59
CA LEU A 8 -6.58 -24.27 13.67
C LEU A 8 -6.38 -25.02 12.35
N GLY A 9 -6.71 -24.41 11.22
CA GLY A 9 -6.46 -24.97 9.90
C GLY A 9 -4.97 -25.18 9.64
N TYR A 10 -4.12 -24.24 10.09
CA TYR A 10 -2.67 -24.35 10.00
C TYR A 10 -2.13 -25.56 10.78
N SER A 11 -2.50 -25.70 12.07
CA SER A 11 -2.10 -26.86 12.88
C SER A 11 -2.60 -28.18 12.29
N LYS A 12 -3.86 -28.24 11.83
CA LYS A 12 -4.42 -29.45 11.17
C LYS A 12 -3.60 -29.86 9.94
N THR A 13 -3.15 -28.89 9.15
CA THR A 13 -2.33 -29.14 7.95
C THR A 13 -0.97 -29.73 8.32
N LEU A 14 -0.31 -29.19 9.35
CA LEU A 14 0.96 -29.71 9.86
C LEU A 14 0.82 -31.13 10.41
N ARG A 15 -0.26 -31.40 11.15
CA ARG A 15 -0.57 -32.75 11.67
C ARG A 15 -0.80 -33.75 10.54
N ALA A 16 -1.53 -33.36 9.49
CA ALA A 16 -1.75 -34.20 8.31
C ALA A 16 -0.44 -34.54 7.58
N ALA A 17 0.56 -33.66 7.68
CA ALA A 17 1.92 -33.89 7.18
C ALA A 17 2.81 -34.72 8.12
N GLY A 18 2.27 -35.23 9.24
CA GLY A 18 2.99 -36.07 10.20
C GLY A 18 3.72 -35.32 11.32
N ILE A 19 3.55 -34.00 11.43
CA ILE A 19 4.11 -33.23 12.56
C ILE A 19 3.31 -33.53 13.84
N SER A 20 4.02 -33.67 14.96
CA SER A 20 3.37 -33.96 16.24
C SER A 20 2.36 -32.87 16.63
N PRO A 21 1.23 -33.21 17.29
CA PRO A 21 0.21 -32.24 17.71
C PRO A 21 0.78 -31.02 18.45
N LYS A 22 1.69 -31.26 19.39
CA LYS A 22 2.32 -30.20 20.19
C LYS A 22 3.16 -29.25 19.35
N GLN A 23 3.91 -29.77 18.39
CA GLN A 23 4.71 -28.94 17.48
C GLN A 23 3.82 -28.21 16.48
N ALA A 24 2.80 -28.86 15.94
CA ALA A 24 1.86 -28.24 15.02
C ALA A 24 1.13 -27.04 15.65
N ASP A 25 0.69 -27.17 16.90
CA ASP A 25 0.07 -26.07 17.64
C ASP A 25 1.08 -24.95 17.95
N ALA A 26 2.29 -25.31 18.38
CA ALA A 26 3.36 -24.32 18.63
C ALA A 26 3.74 -23.55 17.36
N HIS A 27 3.78 -24.21 16.21
CA HIS A 27 4.04 -23.57 14.92
C HIS A 27 2.89 -22.65 14.50
N ALA A 28 1.64 -23.05 14.73
CA ALA A 28 0.48 -22.22 14.42
C ALA A 28 0.46 -20.94 15.27
N GLU A 29 0.78 -21.05 16.56
CA GLU A 29 0.83 -19.88 17.45
C GLU A 29 2.01 -18.98 17.09
N ALA A 30 3.20 -19.54 16.84
CA ALA A 30 4.35 -18.77 16.40
C ALA A 30 4.09 -18.05 15.06
N ALA A 31 3.42 -18.71 14.11
CA ALA A 31 3.03 -18.07 12.85
C ALA A 31 2.07 -16.91 13.09
N ARG A 32 1.07 -17.07 13.97
CA ARG A 32 0.17 -15.98 14.35
C ARG A 32 0.91 -14.81 15.00
N GLU A 33 1.86 -15.10 15.89
CA GLU A 33 2.57 -14.08 16.66
C GLU A 33 3.61 -13.32 15.83
N PHE A 34 4.38 -14.02 14.99
CA PHE A 34 5.54 -13.43 14.30
C PHE A 34 5.29 -13.10 12.82
N ILE A 35 4.33 -13.72 12.15
CA ILE A 35 4.07 -13.47 10.71
C ILE A 35 2.94 -12.45 10.52
N MET A 36 1.95 -12.43 11.41
CA MET A 36 0.75 -11.60 11.23
C MET A 36 0.86 -10.18 11.82
N HIS A 37 1.95 -9.84 12.50
CA HIS A 37 2.08 -8.60 13.26
C HIS A 37 2.11 -7.33 12.37
N GLU A 38 2.47 -7.46 11.08
CA GLU A 38 2.65 -6.31 10.17
C GLU A 38 1.92 -6.45 8.83
N LEU A 39 0.78 -7.16 8.80
CA LEU A 39 0.04 -7.31 7.55
C LEU A 39 -0.83 -6.10 7.24
N VAL A 40 -0.46 -5.40 6.18
CA VAL A 40 -1.26 -4.34 5.56
C VAL A 40 -2.55 -4.94 5.01
N THR A 41 -3.71 -4.36 5.37
CA THR A 41 -4.99 -4.82 4.83
C THR A 41 -5.18 -4.34 3.39
N LYS A 42 -6.11 -4.97 2.66
CA LYS A 42 -6.51 -4.48 1.33
C LYS A 42 -7.04 -3.06 1.37
N ASP A 43 -7.72 -2.68 2.46
CA ASP A 43 -8.24 -1.32 2.64
C ASP A 43 -7.09 -0.33 2.85
N ASP A 44 -6.08 -0.67 3.65
CA ASP A 44 -4.89 0.17 3.85
C ASP A 44 -4.16 0.41 2.52
N LEU A 45 -4.00 -0.66 1.72
CA LEU A 45 -3.38 -0.55 0.39
C LEU A 45 -4.22 0.32 -0.56
N ARG A 46 -5.54 0.15 -0.58
CA ARG A 46 -6.44 0.97 -1.40
C ARG A 46 -6.33 2.44 -1.01
N THR A 47 -6.35 2.74 0.29
CA THR A 47 -6.21 4.12 0.79
C THR A 47 -4.84 4.72 0.41
N ALA A 48 -3.75 3.95 0.55
CA ALA A 48 -2.43 4.41 0.12
C ALA A 48 -2.38 4.72 -1.39
N MET A 49 -2.98 3.87 -2.23
CA MET A 49 -3.06 4.08 -3.67
C MET A 49 -3.91 5.30 -4.05
N GLU A 50 -5.06 5.50 -3.40
CA GLU A 50 -5.92 6.66 -3.62
C GLU A 50 -5.20 7.97 -3.24
N LEU A 51 -4.50 7.98 -2.11
CA LEU A 51 -3.69 9.12 -1.69
C LEU A 51 -2.54 9.40 -2.66
N GLN A 52 -1.83 8.37 -3.11
CA GLN A 52 -0.77 8.52 -4.10
C GLN A 52 -1.31 9.06 -5.43
N THR A 53 -2.47 8.56 -5.87
CA THR A 53 -3.14 9.02 -7.11
C THR A 53 -3.54 10.49 -6.99
N LEU A 54 -4.10 10.89 -5.85
CA LEU A 54 -4.45 12.29 -5.58
C LEU A 54 -3.20 13.18 -5.59
N GLN A 55 -2.13 12.78 -4.89
CA GLN A 55 -0.88 13.54 -4.86
C GLN A 55 -0.27 13.69 -6.26
N MET A 56 -0.28 12.63 -7.07
CA MET A 56 0.20 12.70 -8.45
C MET A 56 -0.67 13.63 -9.30
N THR A 57 -1.99 13.54 -9.18
CA THR A 57 -2.92 14.46 -9.88
C THR A 57 -2.64 15.91 -9.53
N VAL A 58 -2.48 16.23 -8.25
CA VAL A 58 -2.17 17.58 -7.77
C VAL A 58 -0.81 18.06 -8.27
N ARG A 59 0.23 17.22 -8.18
CA ARG A 59 1.58 17.56 -8.66
C ARG A 59 1.59 17.82 -10.16
N LEU A 60 0.94 16.97 -10.95
CA LEU A 60 0.85 17.13 -12.40
C LEU A 60 0.04 18.38 -12.76
N GLY A 61 -1.11 18.60 -12.12
CA GLY A 61 -1.91 19.82 -12.31
C GLY A 61 -1.12 21.09 -11.97
N GLY A 62 -0.34 21.07 -10.88
CA GLY A 62 0.55 22.15 -10.49
C GLY A 62 1.64 22.43 -11.53
N ILE A 63 2.30 21.39 -12.05
CA ILE A 63 3.32 21.53 -13.10
C ILE A 63 2.73 22.11 -14.37
N VAL A 64 1.56 21.64 -14.80
CA VAL A 64 0.86 22.13 -16.00
C VAL A 64 0.49 23.60 -15.83
N ALA A 65 -0.13 23.97 -14.70
CA ALA A 65 -0.51 25.35 -14.43
C ALA A 65 0.70 26.29 -14.37
N ALA A 66 1.79 25.87 -13.71
CA ALA A 66 3.03 26.63 -13.65
C ALA A 66 3.67 26.79 -15.05
N GLY A 67 3.67 25.73 -15.86
CA GLY A 67 4.18 25.78 -17.22
C GLY A 67 3.42 26.77 -18.11
N PHE A 68 2.09 26.73 -18.06
CA PHE A 68 1.26 27.71 -18.78
C PHE A 68 1.49 29.14 -18.28
N ALA A 69 1.48 29.36 -16.96
CA ALA A 69 1.70 30.68 -16.38
C ALA A 69 3.06 31.28 -16.80
N ALA A 70 4.13 30.47 -16.73
CA ALA A 70 5.46 30.89 -17.18
C ALA A 70 5.50 31.17 -18.69
N GLY A 71 4.87 30.33 -19.51
CA GLY A 71 4.79 30.51 -20.95
C GLY A 71 4.05 31.81 -21.35
N PHE A 72 2.89 32.07 -20.73
CA PHE A 72 2.14 33.30 -20.96
C PHE A 72 2.90 34.54 -20.49
N ALA A 73 3.58 34.48 -19.34
CA ALA A 73 4.41 35.58 -18.86
C ALA A 73 5.57 35.89 -19.82
N ALA A 74 6.25 34.86 -20.33
CA ALA A 74 7.33 35.01 -21.31
C ALA A 74 6.82 35.61 -22.62
N LEU A 75 5.68 35.14 -23.14
CA LEU A 75 5.08 35.68 -24.35
C LEU A 75 4.69 37.16 -24.19
N ALA A 76 4.07 37.53 -23.06
CA ALA A 76 3.69 38.91 -22.78
C ALA A 76 4.92 39.84 -22.68
N ALA A 77 6.04 39.35 -22.13
CA ALA A 77 7.29 40.10 -22.08
C ALA A 77 7.89 40.31 -23.48
N LEU A 78 7.86 39.29 -24.34
CA LEU A 78 8.32 39.37 -25.74
C LEU A 78 7.51 40.40 -26.53
N ILE A 79 6.17 40.37 -26.43
CA ILE A 79 5.28 41.31 -27.11
C ILE A 79 5.56 42.77 -26.70
N LYS A 80 5.93 43.01 -25.43
CA LYS A 80 6.27 44.37 -24.95
C LYS A 80 7.63 44.88 -25.44
N LEU A 81 8.51 44.00 -25.92
CA LEU A 81 9.88 44.34 -26.33
C LEU A 81 10.02 44.58 -27.84
N THR A 82 9.07 44.07 -28.64
CA THR A 82 8.97 44.28 -30.09
C THR A 82 8.04 45.45 -30.41
#